data_AF-A0A256YGJ1-F1
#
_entry.id   AF-A0A256YGJ1-F1
#
_cell.length_a   1.000
_cell.length_b   1.000
_cell.length_c   1.000
_cell.angle_alpha   90.00
_cell.angle_beta   90.00
_cell.angle_gamma   90.00
#
_symmetry.space_group_name_H-M   'P 1'
#
loop_
_entity.id
_entity.type
_entity.pdbx_description
1 polymer ?
#
loop_
_entity_poly.entity_id
_entity_poly.type
_entity_poly.pdbx_seq_one_letter_code
_entity_poly.pdbx_strand_id
1 'polypeptide(L)'
;MKPRDIVLGLMLLYLLLNSVSALSVGTAPGVYDLGELDPGTNVAFRFYLITNARNDMLVSLSYLPVHQDMYYRTETTRYNFIADEASQEDISSWVEIVRNPLLLSPARTKVVYLPGGGVVKANEEAEGKDRCLIQKYGNLYPERQS
;
A
#
# COMPACT_ATOMS: atom_id res chain seq x y z
N MET A 1 41.26 1.38 -39.28
CA MET A 1 40.18 0.81 -38.43
C MET A 1 39.89 -0.59 -38.89
N LYS A 2 39.92 -1.58 -38.01
CA LYS A 2 39.56 -2.97 -38.37
C LYS A 2 38.03 -3.11 -38.29
N PRO A 3 37.41 -3.96 -39.12
CA PRO A 3 35.95 -4.15 -39.11
C PRO A 3 35.42 -4.59 -37.73
N ARG A 4 36.26 -5.27 -36.92
CA ARG A 4 35.93 -5.67 -35.55
C ARG A 4 35.71 -4.47 -34.61
N ASP A 5 36.44 -3.37 -34.82
CA ASP A 5 36.35 -2.17 -33.97
C ASP A 5 35.06 -1.38 -34.26
N ILE A 6 34.60 -1.41 -35.52
CA ILE A 6 33.34 -0.79 -35.96
C ILE A 6 32.15 -1.53 -35.35
N VAL A 7 32.16 -2.86 -35.37
CA VAL A 7 31.11 -3.70 -34.79
C VAL A 7 31.03 -3.50 -33.27
N LEU A 8 32.17 -3.44 -32.58
CA LEU A 8 32.22 -3.17 -31.14
C LEU A 8 31.67 -1.77 -30.80
N GLY A 9 32.04 -0.77 -31.59
CA GLY A 9 31.56 0.60 -31.41
C GLY A 9 30.04 0.71 -31.63
N LEU A 10 29.50 0.02 -32.63
CA LEU A 10 28.06 -0.01 -32.91
C LEU A 10 27.27 -0.69 -31.77
N MET A 11 27.81 -1.78 -31.22
CA MET A 11 27.20 -2.48 -30.08
C MET A 11 27.16 -1.62 -28.82
N LEU A 12 28.25 -0.89 -28.53
CA LEU A 12 28.33 0.01 -27.38
C LEU A 12 27.38 1.21 -27.52
N LEU A 13 27.27 1.77 -28.74
CA LEU A 13 26.32 2.84 -29.03
C LEU A 13 24.87 2.38 -28.85
N TYR A 14 24.55 1.15 -29.27
CA TYR A 14 23.21 0.57 -29.10
C TYR A 14 22.85 0.39 -27.62
N LEU A 15 23.81 0.00 -26.78
CA LEU A 15 23.61 -0.10 -25.33
C LEU A 15 23.35 1.26 -24.68
N LEU A 16 24.02 2.32 -25.12
CA LEU A 16 23.86 3.68 -24.59
C LEU A 16 22.54 4.35 -24.99
N LEU A 17 21.94 3.94 -26.11
CA LEU A 17 20.66 4.47 -26.60
C LEU A 17 19.44 3.89 -25.86
N ASN A 18 19.61 2.78 -25.14
CA ASN A 18 18.53 2.19 -24.35
C ASN A 18 18.34 2.96 -23.04
N SER A 19 17.44 3.94 -23.06
CA SER A 19 17.04 4.69 -21.87
C SER A 19 16.24 3.79 -20.93
N VAL A 20 16.89 3.22 -19.91
CA VAL A 20 16.20 2.46 -18.86
C VAL A 20 15.41 3.44 -17.99
N SER A 21 14.09 3.35 -18.06
CA SER A 21 13.17 4.10 -17.19
C SER A 21 12.46 3.11 -16.27
N ALA A 22 12.72 3.20 -14.97
CA ALA A 22 11.98 2.41 -13.98
C ALA A 22 10.71 3.16 -13.60
N LEU A 23 9.55 2.53 -13.81
CA LEU A 23 8.27 3.04 -13.36
C LEU A 23 8.00 2.56 -11.94
N SER A 24 7.64 3.48 -11.04
CA SER A 24 7.24 3.15 -9.68
C SER A 24 6.04 3.97 -9.22
N VAL A 25 5.19 3.31 -8.44
CA VAL A 25 4.11 3.91 -7.68
C VAL A 25 4.36 3.56 -6.22
N GLY A 26 4.52 4.57 -5.39
CA GLY A 26 4.63 4.44 -3.94
C GLY A 26 3.33 4.84 -3.25
N THR A 27 3.16 4.41 -2.01
CA THR A 27 2.05 4.78 -1.15
C THR A 27 2.56 5.48 0.11
N ALA A 28 1.76 6.41 0.65
CA ALA A 28 2.03 7.06 1.91
C ALA A 28 0.73 7.31 2.71
N PRO A 29 0.67 7.03 4.01
CA PRO A 29 1.68 6.28 4.76
C PRO A 29 1.75 4.82 4.26
N GLY A 30 2.90 4.17 4.40
CA GLY A 30 3.09 2.78 3.97
C GLY A 30 2.33 1.76 4.83
N VAL A 31 2.02 2.15 6.08
CA VAL A 31 1.18 1.41 7.01
C VAL A 31 0.23 2.42 7.64
N TYR A 32 -1.05 2.08 7.72
CA TYR A 32 -2.07 2.89 8.37
C TYR A 32 -2.66 2.07 9.51
N ASP A 33 -2.53 2.57 10.73
CA ASP A 33 -3.14 1.95 11.91
C ASP A 33 -4.57 2.47 12.05
N LEU A 34 -5.54 1.56 12.00
CA LEU A 34 -6.96 1.86 12.18
C LEU A 34 -7.36 1.90 13.67
N GLY A 35 -6.46 1.48 14.57
CA GLY A 35 -6.75 1.31 15.99
C GLY A 35 -7.71 0.16 16.26
N GLU A 36 -8.27 0.15 17.46
CA GLU A 36 -9.33 -0.80 17.82
C GLU A 36 -10.63 -0.43 17.10
N LEU A 37 -11.16 -1.40 16.35
CA LEU A 37 -12.40 -1.24 15.59
C LEU A 37 -13.55 -1.96 16.29
N ASP A 38 -14.61 -1.21 16.59
CA ASP A 38 -15.82 -1.81 17.13
C ASP A 38 -16.57 -2.61 16.05
N PRO A 39 -17.13 -3.77 16.42
CA PRO A 39 -17.96 -4.58 15.54
C PRO A 39 -19.13 -3.79 14.93
N GLY A 40 -19.28 -3.82 13.61
CA GLY A 40 -20.31 -3.12 12.83
C GLY A 40 -19.96 -1.67 12.44
N THR A 41 -18.78 -1.18 12.81
CA THR A 41 -18.35 0.18 12.46
C THR A 41 -17.80 0.26 11.03
N ASN A 42 -18.03 1.41 10.40
CA ASN A 42 -17.39 1.76 9.13
C ASN A 42 -16.31 2.79 9.42
N VAL A 43 -15.07 2.46 9.13
CA VAL A 43 -13.93 3.38 9.29
C VAL A 43 -13.39 3.73 7.92
N ALA A 44 -13.31 5.03 7.66
CA ALA A 44 -12.69 5.55 6.45
C ALA A 44 -11.20 5.82 6.73
N PHE A 45 -10.34 5.40 5.82
CA PHE A 45 -8.92 5.67 5.87
C PHE A 45 -8.45 6.27 4.54
N ARG A 46 -7.40 7.07 4.63
CA ARG A 46 -6.86 7.82 3.49
C ARG A 46 -5.38 7.54 3.35
N PHE A 47 -4.99 7.28 2.11
CA PHE A 47 -3.59 7.15 1.74
C PHE A 47 -3.36 7.85 0.41
N TYR A 48 -2.10 8.11 0.13
CA TYR A 48 -1.67 8.96 -0.96
C TYR A 48 -0.80 8.16 -1.91
N LEU A 49 -1.01 8.37 -3.21
CA LEU A 49 -0.22 7.75 -4.26
C LEU A 49 0.87 8.73 -4.72
N ILE A 50 2.07 8.21 -4.89
CA ILE A 50 3.26 8.95 -5.33
C ILE A 50 3.79 8.24 -6.58
N THR A 51 4.19 8.98 -7.60
CA THR A 51 4.79 8.37 -8.79
C THR A 51 6.02 9.11 -9.30
N ASN A 52 6.91 8.36 -9.93
CA ASN A 52 8.02 8.89 -10.74
C ASN A 52 7.72 8.87 -12.25
N ALA A 53 6.48 8.55 -12.64
CA ALA A 53 6.06 8.50 -14.04
C ALA A 53 6.25 9.86 -14.73
N ARG A 54 6.50 9.83 -16.03
CA ARG A 54 6.57 11.05 -16.86
C ARG A 54 5.22 11.42 -17.48
N ASN A 55 4.32 10.44 -17.57
CA ASN A 55 3.00 10.57 -18.19
C ASN A 55 1.92 10.20 -17.17
N ASP A 56 0.69 10.63 -17.43
CA ASP A 56 -0.48 10.23 -16.65
C ASP A 56 -0.69 8.71 -16.72
N MET A 57 -1.09 8.13 -15.59
CA MET A 57 -1.33 6.70 -15.45
C MET A 57 -2.69 6.42 -14.83
N LEU A 58 -3.29 5.30 -15.24
CA LEU A 58 -4.47 4.77 -14.58
C LEU A 58 -4.04 3.66 -13.61
N VAL A 59 -4.30 3.85 -12.32
CA VAL A 59 -3.91 2.91 -11.26
C VAL A 59 -5.17 2.26 -10.70
N SER A 60 -5.21 0.93 -10.78
CA SER A 60 -6.23 0.13 -10.10
C SER A 60 -5.67 -0.36 -8.78
N LEU A 61 -6.48 -0.26 -7.72
CA LEU A 61 -6.15 -0.75 -6.39
C LEU A 61 -7.05 -1.94 -6.06
N SER A 62 -6.51 -2.94 -5.37
CA SER A 62 -7.28 -4.10 -4.94
C SER A 62 -6.78 -4.57 -3.58
N TYR A 63 -7.67 -5.16 -2.80
CA TYR A 63 -7.27 -5.88 -1.60
C TYR A 63 -6.39 -7.07 -1.98
N LEU A 64 -5.31 -7.26 -1.22
CA LEU A 64 -4.49 -8.45 -1.28
C LEU A 64 -4.37 -8.99 0.15
N PRO A 65 -4.73 -10.25 0.43
CA PRO A 65 -4.58 -10.82 1.75
C PRO A 65 -3.10 -10.80 2.13
N VAL A 66 -2.83 -10.33 3.34
CA VAL A 66 -1.48 -10.28 3.89
C VAL A 66 -1.01 -11.71 4.13
N HIS A 67 0.20 -12.05 3.65
CA HIS A 67 0.81 -13.34 3.93
C HIS A 67 1.12 -13.43 5.44
N GLN A 68 0.83 -14.57 6.05
CA GLN A 68 1.01 -14.82 7.49
C GLN A 68 2.42 -14.43 8.00
N ASP A 69 3.46 -14.62 7.19
CA ASP A 69 4.85 -14.26 7.54
C ASP A 69 5.07 -12.75 7.80
N MET A 70 4.20 -11.87 7.30
CA MET A 70 4.27 -10.45 7.61
C MET A 70 4.00 -10.19 9.10
N TYR A 71 3.16 -11.02 9.72
CA TYR A 71 2.79 -10.94 11.13
C TYR A 71 3.82 -11.59 12.06
N TYR A 72 4.58 -12.56 11.56
CA TYR A 72 5.61 -13.28 12.33
C TYR A 72 7.02 -12.70 12.16
N ARG A 73 7.18 -11.62 11.39
CA ARG A 73 8.48 -10.96 11.22
C ARG A 73 8.87 -10.20 12.48
N THR A 74 10.01 -10.59 13.05
CA THR A 74 10.66 -10.01 14.23
C THR A 74 11.28 -8.62 13.93
N GLU A 75 10.62 -7.73 13.20
CA GLU A 75 11.09 -6.35 13.00
C GLU A 75 10.51 -5.44 14.09
N THR A 76 11.24 -5.40 15.20
CA THR A 76 10.82 -4.90 16.52
C THR A 76 10.93 -3.38 16.74
N THR A 77 11.21 -2.57 15.71
CA THR A 77 11.54 -1.14 15.94
C THR A 77 10.50 -0.11 15.51
N ARG A 78 9.53 -0.46 14.65
CA ARG A 78 8.50 0.50 14.20
C ARG A 78 7.05 0.05 14.37
N TYR A 79 6.79 -1.24 14.54
CA TYR A 79 5.45 -1.79 14.65
C TYR A 79 5.49 -2.98 15.60
N ASN A 80 4.74 -2.91 16.71
CA ASN A 80 4.67 -3.99 17.69
C ASN A 80 3.40 -4.79 17.43
N PHE A 81 3.46 -5.72 16.48
CA PHE A 81 2.34 -6.60 16.17
C PHE A 81 2.43 -7.87 17.01
N ILE A 82 1.38 -8.16 17.78
CA ILE A 82 1.26 -9.42 18.52
C ILE A 82 0.36 -10.33 17.70
N ALA A 83 0.96 -11.25 16.95
CA ALA A 83 0.22 -12.12 16.03
C ALA A 83 -0.84 -13.00 16.73
N ASP A 84 -0.62 -13.34 17.99
CA ASP A 84 -1.53 -14.16 18.79
C ASP A 84 -2.82 -13.41 19.18
N GLU A 85 -2.84 -12.08 19.11
CA GLU A 85 -4.01 -11.23 19.42
C GLU A 85 -4.83 -10.88 18.16
N ALA A 86 -4.35 -11.25 16.97
CA ALA A 86 -4.99 -10.89 15.71
C ALA A 86 -6.13 -11.85 15.33
N SER A 87 -7.21 -11.29 14.78
CA SER A 87 -8.30 -12.10 14.20
C SER A 87 -7.80 -12.90 13.00
N GLN A 88 -8.22 -14.17 12.92
CA GLN A 88 -7.94 -15.08 11.80
C GLN A 88 -9.07 -15.09 10.75
N GLU A 89 -10.04 -14.17 10.86
CA GLU A 89 -11.16 -14.10 9.92
C GLU A 89 -10.76 -13.53 8.56
N ASP A 90 -11.44 -13.98 7.50
CA ASP A 90 -11.25 -13.41 6.16
C ASP A 90 -11.91 -12.02 6.07
N ILE A 91 -11.06 -11.00 5.99
CA ILE A 91 -11.45 -9.59 5.90
C ILE A 91 -11.56 -9.10 4.45
N SER A 92 -11.41 -9.97 3.45
CA SER A 92 -11.39 -9.59 2.03
C SER A 92 -12.64 -8.83 1.57
N SER A 93 -13.79 -9.11 2.22
CA SER A 93 -15.07 -8.45 1.95
C SER A 93 -15.31 -7.17 2.76
N TRP A 94 -14.40 -6.83 3.68
CA TRP A 94 -14.56 -5.71 4.61
C TRP A 94 -13.99 -4.42 4.02
N VAL A 95 -12.98 -4.53 3.16
CA VAL A 95 -12.27 -3.38 2.56
C VAL A 95 -12.85 -3.01 1.19
N GLU A 96 -13.34 -1.79 1.07
CA GLU A 96 -13.83 -1.19 -0.17
C GLU A 96 -13.00 0.05 -0.54
N ILE A 97 -12.57 0.14 -1.80
CA ILE A 97 -11.89 1.34 -2.31
C ILE A 97 -12.90 2.20 -3.05
N VAL A 98 -13.22 3.36 -2.47
CA VAL A 98 -14.38 4.19 -2.86
C VAL A 98 -14.26 4.69 -4.30
N ARG A 99 -13.05 5.03 -4.73
CA ARG A 99 -12.76 5.55 -6.08
C ARG A 99 -11.66 4.73 -6.72
N ASN A 100 -12.02 3.89 -7.68
CA ASN A 100 -11.12 2.98 -8.37
C ASN A 100 -11.65 2.72 -9.80
N PRO A 101 -10.83 2.87 -10.87
CA PRO A 101 -9.42 3.26 -10.88
C PRO A 101 -9.18 4.76 -10.65
N LEU A 102 -7.95 5.09 -10.28
CA LEU A 102 -7.49 6.46 -10.02
C LEU A 102 -6.58 6.95 -11.15
N LEU A 103 -6.79 8.18 -11.59
CA LEU A 103 -5.89 8.85 -12.53
C LEU A 103 -4.72 9.46 -11.75
N LEU A 104 -3.54 8.91 -11.90
CA LEU A 104 -2.31 9.38 -11.26
C LEU A 104 -1.53 10.23 -12.27
N SER A 105 -1.54 11.55 -12.07
CA SER A 105 -0.83 12.49 -12.94
C SER A 105 0.44 13.01 -12.25
N PRO A 106 1.63 12.92 -12.88
CA PRO A 106 2.86 13.47 -12.32
C PRO A 106 2.85 15.00 -12.27
N ALA A 107 2.00 15.66 -13.08
CA ALA A 107 1.85 17.12 -13.07
C ALA A 107 1.07 17.62 -11.84
N ARG A 108 0.17 16.79 -11.30
CA ARG A 108 -0.55 17.09 -10.06
C ARG A 108 0.31 16.73 -8.88
N THR A 109 0.61 17.71 -8.03
CA THR A 109 1.37 17.46 -6.81
C THR A 109 0.81 18.27 -5.64
N LYS A 110 0.63 17.60 -4.49
CA LYS A 110 0.11 18.18 -3.24
C LYS A 110 1.08 17.81 -2.11
N VAL A 111 1.43 18.80 -1.30
CA VAL A 111 2.18 18.55 -0.05
C VAL A 111 1.18 18.13 1.02
N VAL A 112 1.44 16.99 1.64
CA VAL A 112 0.58 16.39 2.65
C VAL A 112 1.39 16.17 3.92
N TYR A 113 0.80 16.56 5.05
CA TYR A 113 1.33 16.30 6.38
C TYR A 113 0.63 15.06 6.94
N LEU A 114 1.40 14.02 7.21
CA LEU A 114 0.91 12.76 7.75
C LEU A 114 0.73 12.86 9.28
N PRO A 115 -0.17 12.05 9.88
CA PRO A 115 -0.42 12.06 11.32
C PRO A 115 0.84 11.82 12.18
N GLY A 116 1.85 11.12 11.65
CA GLY A 116 3.15 10.90 12.30
C GLY A 116 4.19 12.01 12.08
N GLY A 117 3.80 13.19 11.60
CA GLY A 117 4.70 14.34 11.36
C GLY A 117 5.51 14.24 10.05
N GLY A 118 5.40 13.14 9.31
CA GLY A 118 6.02 12.99 7.99
C GLY A 118 5.41 13.92 6.96
N VAL A 119 6.23 14.47 6.06
CA VAL A 119 5.78 15.31 4.95
C VAL A 119 6.02 14.57 3.65
N VAL A 120 4.98 14.43 2.82
CA VAL A 120 5.07 13.75 1.53
C VAL A 120 4.53 14.63 0.41
N LYS A 121 5.15 14.52 -0.76
CA LYS A 121 4.65 15.10 -2.00
C LYS A 121 3.87 14.02 -2.75
N ALA A 122 2.55 14.11 -2.68
CA ALA A 122 1.63 13.15 -3.28
C ALA A 122 1.10 13.64 -4.62
N ASN A 123 0.74 12.71 -5.49
CA ASN A 123 0.15 12.99 -6.80
C ASN A 123 -1.37 12.81 -6.80
N GLU A 124 -1.90 11.87 -6.01
CA GLU A 124 -3.34 11.61 -5.90
C GLU A 124 -3.68 11.09 -4.49
N GLU A 125 -4.93 11.27 -4.07
CA GLU A 125 -5.48 10.77 -2.79
C GLU A 125 -6.43 9.60 -3.07
N ALA A 126 -6.25 8.51 -2.32
CA ALA A 126 -7.12 7.33 -2.34
C ALA A 126 -7.85 7.22 -1.00
N GLU A 127 -9.15 6.93 -1.07
CA GLU A 127 -9.99 6.69 0.11
C GLU A 127 -10.45 5.22 0.11
N GLY A 128 -10.15 4.54 1.21
CA GLY A 128 -10.66 3.22 1.52
C GLY A 128 -11.67 3.29 2.66
N LYS A 129 -12.61 2.36 2.66
CA LYS A 129 -13.54 2.12 3.75
C LYS A 129 -13.36 0.69 4.20
N ASP A 130 -13.19 0.51 5.51
CA ASP A 130 -13.23 -0.79 6.14
C ASP A 130 -14.55 -0.91 6.89
N ARG A 131 -15.29 -1.98 6.62
CA ARG A 131 -16.49 -2.37 7.37
C ARG A 131 -16.12 -3.54 8.25
N CYS A 132 -15.85 -3.26 9.52
CA CYS A 132 -15.67 -4.31 10.51
C CYS A 132 -17.00 -5.06 10.67
N LEU A 133 -17.14 -6.23 10.04
CA LEU A 133 -18.34 -7.06 10.08
C LEU A 133 -18.37 -8.00 11.27
N ILE A 134 -17.35 -7.98 12.13
CA ILE A 134 -17.39 -8.69 13.40
C ILE A 134 -18.69 -8.26 14.06
N GLN A 135 -19.55 -9.21 14.39
CA GLN A 135 -20.63 -9.00 15.33
C GLN A 135 -19.98 -9.36 16.66
N LYS A 136 -20.08 -8.49 17.68
CA LYS A 136 -19.72 -8.91 19.05
C LYS A 136 -20.64 -10.09 19.35
N TYR A 137 -20.19 -11.32 19.12
CA TYR A 137 -20.88 -12.50 19.58
C TYR A 137 -20.78 -12.44 21.10
N GLY A 138 -21.79 -11.83 21.70
CA GLY A 138 -22.06 -11.99 23.12
C GLY A 138 -22.12 -13.50 23.41
N ASN A 139 -21.45 -13.89 24.48
CA ASN A 139 -21.49 -15.22 25.09
C ASN A 139 -20.73 -16.34 24.36
N LEU A 140 -19.40 -16.28 24.39
CA LEU A 140 -18.54 -17.48 24.34
C LEU A 140 -17.57 -17.54 25.53
N TYR A 141 -18.07 -17.21 26.73
CA TYR A 141 -17.55 -17.76 27.98
C TYR A 141 -18.76 -18.09 28.84
N PRO A 142 -19.11 -19.36 29.10
CA PRO A 142 -19.97 -19.64 30.23
C PRO A 142 -19.20 -19.20 31.48
N GLU A 143 -19.84 -18.38 32.30
CA GLU A 143 -19.42 -18.11 33.67
C GLU A 143 -18.97 -19.43 34.30
N ARG A 144 -17.69 -19.51 34.67
CA ARG A 144 -17.23 -20.58 35.54
C ARG A 144 -17.79 -20.25 36.93
N GLN A 145 -19.04 -20.63 37.17
CA GLN A 145 -19.61 -20.71 38.50
C GLN A 145 -18.98 -21.90 39.22
N SER A 146 -18.04 -21.63 40.13
CA SER A 146 -17.84 -22.27 41.44
C SER A 146 -16.56 -21.77 42.08
#